data_AF-A0A936KRP6-F1
#
_entry.id   AF-A0A936KRP6-F1
#
_cell.length_a   1.000
_cell.length_b   1.000
_cell.length_c   1.000
_cell.angle_alpha   90.00
_cell.angle_beta   90.00
_cell.angle_gamma   90.00
#
_symmetry.space_group_name_H-M   'P 1'
#
loop_
_entity.id
_entity.type
_entity.pdbx_description
1 polymer ?
#
loop_
_entity_poly.entity_id
_entity_poly.type
_entity_poly.pdbx_seq_one_letter_code
_entity_poly.pdbx_strand_id
1 'polypeptide(L)'
;MLKKTFALEAMRQKIENAEFTAGDSSDFIDYGKPDKSQLKAAQETIARKMKEAADLKAELHMLIEQTPKEAVEEWVNWHKTVLQGILLEPKTNTQAKTRAFTARNTLAEWDKVLRREQDYVGINWHYLKDYKAKAKKEFKTSWWKFWQ
;
A
#
# COMPACT_ATOMS: atom_id res chain seq x y z
N MET A 1 -2.98 -11.49 15.18
CA MET A 1 -3.61 -11.08 13.91
C MET A 1 -4.68 -12.04 13.46
N LEU A 2 -5.90 -11.51 13.31
CA LEU A 2 -7.07 -12.18 12.77
C LEU A 2 -6.86 -12.50 11.28
N LYS A 3 -7.47 -13.58 10.79
CA LYS A 3 -7.38 -13.99 9.38
C LYS A 3 -7.82 -12.89 8.41
N LYS A 4 -8.88 -12.16 8.79
CA LYS A 4 -9.41 -11.05 8.00
C LYS A 4 -8.42 -9.88 7.90
N THR A 5 -7.64 -9.61 8.94
CA THR A 5 -6.54 -8.62 8.94
C THR A 5 -5.51 -8.92 7.85
N PHE A 6 -5.11 -10.18 7.69
CA PHE A 6 -4.20 -10.59 6.62
C PHE A 6 -4.82 -10.44 5.22
N ALA A 7 -6.10 -10.74 5.07
CA ALA A 7 -6.79 -10.61 3.79
C ALA A 7 -6.87 -9.14 3.33
N LEU A 8 -7.15 -8.21 4.25
CA LEU A 8 -7.16 -6.77 3.99
C LEU A 8 -5.78 -6.29 3.51
N GLU A 9 -4.72 -6.63 4.23
CA GLU A 9 -3.37 -6.22 3.84
C GLU A 9 -2.92 -6.84 2.51
N ALA A 10 -3.29 -8.09 2.26
CA ALA A 10 -3.00 -8.74 0.98
C ALA A 10 -3.68 -8.00 -0.19
N MET A 11 -4.93 -7.56 -0.04
CA MET A 11 -5.60 -6.75 -1.07
C MET A 11 -4.93 -5.38 -1.24
N ARG A 12 -4.63 -4.69 -0.13
CA ARG A 12 -3.94 -3.40 -0.17
C ARG A 12 -2.62 -3.49 -0.96
N GLN A 13 -1.83 -4.55 -0.73
CA GLN A 13 -0.57 -4.78 -1.45
C GLN A 13 -0.78 -5.11 -2.93
N LYS A 14 -1.86 -5.81 -3.29
CA LYS A 14 -2.19 -6.06 -4.71
C LYS A 14 -2.57 -4.78 -5.45
N ILE A 15 -3.42 -3.95 -4.84
CA ILE A 15 -3.79 -2.63 -5.39
C ILE A 15 -2.52 -1.80 -5.61
N GLU A 16 -1.69 -1.67 -4.57
CA GLU A 16 -0.46 -0.90 -4.61
C GLU A 16 0.51 -1.40 -5.69
N ASN A 17 0.61 -2.73 -5.89
CA ASN A 17 1.43 -3.30 -6.94
C ASN A 17 0.90 -3.01 -8.35
N ALA A 18 -0.42 -3.05 -8.55
CA ALA A 18 -1.04 -2.69 -9.82
C ALA A 18 -0.82 -1.21 -10.14
N GLU A 19 -1.07 -0.32 -9.18
CA GLU A 19 -0.84 1.13 -9.31
C GLU A 19 0.64 1.44 -9.58
N PHE A 20 1.56 0.80 -8.85
CA PHE A 20 3.00 0.96 -9.06
C PHE A 20 3.41 0.54 -10.48
N THR A 21 2.92 -0.60 -10.97
CA THR A 21 3.25 -1.09 -12.32
C THR A 21 2.73 -0.13 -13.41
N ALA A 22 1.54 0.45 -13.21
CA ALA A 22 1.01 1.45 -14.12
C ALA A 22 1.85 2.74 -14.10
N GLY A 23 2.23 3.22 -12.91
CA GLY A 23 3.11 4.38 -12.73
C GLY A 23 4.48 4.18 -13.39
N ASP A 24 5.12 3.04 -13.14
CA ASP A 24 6.43 2.67 -13.73
C ASP A 24 6.37 2.63 -15.27
N SER A 25 5.26 2.12 -15.82
CA SER A 25 5.03 2.13 -17.28
C SER A 25 4.81 3.55 -17.82
N SER A 26 4.18 4.45 -17.06
CA SER A 26 4.04 5.86 -17.42
C SER A 26 5.39 6.57 -17.41
N ASP A 27 6.18 6.36 -16.36
CA ASP A 27 7.54 6.92 -16.23
C ASP A 27 8.44 6.45 -17.40
N PHE A 28 8.31 5.18 -17.81
CA PHE A 28 9.01 4.67 -18.98
C PHE A 28 8.62 5.39 -20.28
N ILE A 29 7.34 5.75 -20.46
CA ILE A 29 6.90 6.54 -21.62
C ILE A 29 7.50 7.94 -21.58
N ASP A 30 7.43 8.60 -20.43
CA ASP A 30 7.81 10.00 -20.27
C ASP A 30 9.33 10.21 -20.34
N TYR A 31 10.11 9.30 -19.77
CA TYR A 31 11.56 9.46 -19.58
C TYR A 31 12.40 8.41 -20.33
N GLY A 32 11.83 7.27 -20.71
CA GLY A 32 12.56 6.12 -21.27
C GLY A 32 12.83 6.16 -22.77
N LYS A 33 12.24 7.12 -23.50
CA LYS A 33 12.34 7.25 -24.97
C LYS A 33 12.00 5.95 -25.73
N PRO A 34 10.82 5.36 -25.51
CA PRO A 34 10.44 4.10 -26.13
C PRO A 34 10.27 4.23 -27.65
N ASP A 35 10.53 3.15 -28.38
CA ASP A 35 10.08 3.01 -29.76
C ASP A 35 8.54 2.82 -29.85
N LYS A 36 8.00 2.77 -31.07
CA LYS A 36 6.55 2.63 -31.28
C LYS A 36 5.95 1.36 -30.68
N SER A 37 6.68 0.25 -30.72
CA SER A 37 6.23 -1.04 -30.17
C SER A 37 6.21 -1.00 -28.65
N GLN A 38 7.29 -0.47 -28.07
CA GLN A 38 7.44 -0.28 -26.63
C GLN A 38 6.40 0.69 -26.07
N LEU A 39 6.12 1.79 -26.76
CA LEU A 39 5.07 2.74 -26.39
C LEU A 39 3.69 2.08 -26.32
N LYS A 40 3.34 1.30 -27.36
CA LYS A 40 2.07 0.58 -27.40
C LYS A 40 1.96 -0.43 -26.25
N ALA A 41 3.01 -1.21 -26.01
CA ALA A 41 3.03 -2.19 -24.92
C ALA A 41 2.92 -1.53 -23.52
N ALA A 42 3.56 -0.38 -23.32
CA ALA A 42 3.46 0.39 -22.09
C ALA A 42 2.04 0.93 -21.89
N GLN A 43 1.41 1.48 -22.93
CA GLN A 43 0.01 1.95 -22.88
C GLN A 43 -0.97 0.81 -22.57
N GLU A 44 -0.81 -0.36 -23.18
CA GLU A 44 -1.61 -1.56 -22.87
C GLU A 44 -1.42 -2.01 -21.42
N THR A 45 -0.18 -1.93 -20.90
CA THR A 45 0.12 -2.25 -19.51
C THR A 45 -0.56 -1.28 -18.55
N ILE A 46 -0.48 0.04 -18.82
CA ILE A 46 -1.16 1.07 -18.03
C ILE A 46 -2.67 0.79 -18.00
N ALA A 47 -3.31 0.62 -19.16
CA ALA A 47 -4.75 0.40 -19.25
C ALA A 47 -5.18 -0.85 -18.46
N ARG A 48 -4.46 -1.97 -18.64
CA ARG A 48 -4.72 -3.21 -17.92
C ARG A 48 -4.55 -3.07 -16.41
N LYS A 49 -3.47 -2.43 -15.96
CA LYS A 49 -3.16 -2.28 -14.54
C LYS A 49 -4.04 -1.27 -13.83
N MET A 50 -4.46 -0.21 -14.50
CA MET A 50 -5.45 0.73 -13.98
C MET A 50 -6.81 0.06 -13.81
N LYS A 51 -7.23 -0.77 -14.78
CA LYS A 51 -8.45 -1.57 -14.63
C LYS A 51 -8.34 -2.56 -13.47
N GLU A 52 -7.23 -3.30 -13.39
CA GLU A 52 -6.97 -4.24 -12.29
C GLU A 52 -7.00 -3.55 -10.91
N ALA A 53 -6.40 -2.36 -10.80
CA ALA A 53 -6.43 -1.58 -9.57
C ALA A 53 -7.85 -1.14 -9.21
N ALA A 54 -8.67 -0.71 -10.18
CA ALA A 54 -10.07 -0.34 -9.94
C ALA A 54 -10.91 -1.53 -9.46
N ASP A 55 -10.77 -2.69 -10.12
CA ASP A 55 -11.47 -3.92 -9.75
C ASP A 55 -11.06 -4.36 -8.31
N LEU A 56 -9.76 -4.34 -8.00
CA LEU A 56 -9.25 -4.68 -6.67
C LEU A 56 -9.70 -3.71 -5.57
N LYS A 57 -9.87 -2.41 -5.87
CA LYS A 57 -10.42 -1.43 -4.92
C LYS A 57 -11.87 -1.74 -4.59
N ALA A 58 -12.67 -2.10 -5.59
CA ALA A 58 -14.05 -2.52 -5.37
C ALA A 58 -14.12 -3.81 -4.54
N GLU A 59 -13.24 -4.78 -4.80
CA GLU A 59 -13.12 -6.00 -3.98
C GLU A 59 -12.71 -5.69 -2.53
N LEU A 60 -11.76 -4.78 -2.33
CA LEU A 60 -11.33 -4.37 -0.99
C LEU A 60 -12.45 -3.67 -0.23
N HIS A 61 -13.21 -2.79 -0.89
CA HIS A 61 -14.39 -2.16 -0.29
C HIS A 61 -15.38 -3.20 0.23
N MET A 62 -15.75 -4.16 -0.63
CA MET A 62 -16.66 -5.26 -0.24
C MET A 62 -16.08 -6.12 0.89
N LEU A 63 -14.76 -6.38 0.88
CA LEU A 63 -14.09 -7.12 1.94
C LEU A 63 -14.14 -6.37 3.29
N ILE A 64 -13.96 -5.05 3.27
CA ILE A 64 -14.01 -4.19 4.47
C ILE A 64 -15.41 -4.17 5.08
N GLU A 65 -16.46 -4.15 4.26
CA GLU A 65 -17.86 -4.22 4.73
C GLU A 65 -18.19 -5.57 5.38
N GLN A 66 -17.58 -6.65 4.89
CA GLN A 66 -17.77 -8.00 5.44
C GLN A 66 -16.80 -8.36 6.57
N THR A 67 -15.86 -7.46 6.91
CA THR A 67 -14.82 -7.74 7.90
C THR A 67 -15.26 -7.23 9.28
N PRO A 68 -15.17 -8.06 10.34
CA PRO A 68 -15.44 -7.63 11.70
C PRO A 68 -14.61 -6.39 12.06
N LYS A 69 -15.23 -5.49 12.84
CA LYS A 69 -14.62 -4.20 13.21
C LYS A 69 -13.25 -4.39 13.83
N GLU A 70 -13.10 -5.39 14.69
CA GLU A 70 -11.87 -5.73 15.42
C GLU A 70 -10.72 -6.06 14.47
N ALA A 71 -10.99 -6.70 13.32
CA ALA A 71 -9.97 -7.01 12.32
C ALA A 71 -9.55 -5.77 11.53
N VAL A 72 -10.46 -4.85 11.24
CA VAL A 72 -10.12 -3.55 10.65
C VAL A 72 -9.30 -2.71 11.64
N GLU A 73 -9.71 -2.67 12.90
CA GLU A 73 -8.98 -1.96 13.95
C GLU A 73 -7.57 -2.53 14.15
N GLU A 74 -7.43 -3.85 14.20
CA GLU A 74 -6.13 -4.52 14.30
C GLU A 74 -5.23 -4.19 13.10
N TRP A 75 -5.78 -4.21 11.88
CA TRP A 75 -5.06 -3.88 10.65
C TRP A 75 -4.52 -2.44 10.69
N VAL A 76 -5.40 -1.49 11.00
CA VAL A 76 -5.05 -0.07 11.11
C VAL A 76 -4.03 0.18 12.23
N ASN A 77 -4.25 -0.42 13.41
CA ASN A 77 -3.39 -0.21 14.58
C ASN A 77 -1.98 -0.76 14.38
N TRP A 78 -1.82 -1.87 13.64
CA TRP A 78 -0.50 -2.36 13.27
C TRP A 78 0.26 -1.31 12.46
N HIS A 79 -0.36 -0.74 11.42
CA HIS A 79 0.24 0.29 10.58
C HIS A 79 0.60 1.55 11.37
N LYS A 80 -0.32 2.01 12.21
CA LYS A 80 -0.10 3.17 13.09
C LYS A 80 1.09 2.95 14.03
N THR A 81 1.22 1.75 14.61
CA THR A 81 2.34 1.42 15.52
C THR A 81 3.69 1.53 14.80
N VAL A 82 3.80 1.02 13.57
CA VAL A 82 5.04 1.14 12.80
C VAL A 82 5.37 2.60 12.49
N LEU A 83 4.37 3.39 12.08
CA LEU A 83 4.55 4.81 11.75
C LEU A 83 4.91 5.65 12.98
N GLN A 84 4.30 5.37 14.13
CA GLN A 84 4.66 6.00 15.40
C GLN A 84 6.12 5.71 15.76
N GLY A 85 6.60 4.49 15.55
CA GLY A 85 8.01 4.15 15.71
C GLY A 85 8.93 5.03 14.86
N ILE A 86 8.57 5.27 13.60
CA ILE A 86 9.33 6.17 12.70
C ILE A 86 9.31 7.62 13.21
N LEU A 87 8.18 8.08 13.75
CA LEU A 87 8.06 9.45 14.27
C LEU A 87 8.93 9.70 15.51
N LEU A 88 9.28 8.65 16.27
CA LEU A 88 10.18 8.73 17.41
C LEU A 88 11.66 8.78 17.01
N GLU A 89 12.00 8.49 15.74
CA GLU A 89 13.37 8.58 15.25
C GLU A 89 13.92 10.03 15.31
N PRO A 90 15.23 10.20 15.61
CA PRO A 90 15.90 11.49 15.53
C PRO A 90 15.85 12.11 14.13
N LYS A 91 15.58 13.42 14.05
CA LYS A 91 15.37 14.16 12.78
C LYS A 91 16.62 14.97 12.41
N THR A 92 17.75 14.28 12.29
CA THR A 92 19.09 14.87 12.20
C THR A 92 19.40 15.58 10.87
N ASN A 93 18.66 15.28 9.80
CA ASN A 93 18.87 15.89 8.48
C ASN A 93 17.55 16.07 7.69
N THR A 94 17.62 16.69 6.51
CA THR A 94 16.45 16.96 5.65
C THR A 94 15.71 15.69 5.23
N GLN A 95 16.43 14.59 4.95
CA GLN A 95 15.81 13.31 4.60
C GLN A 95 15.00 12.74 5.77
N ALA A 96 15.56 12.76 6.98
CA ALA A 96 14.88 12.33 8.20
C ALA A 96 13.65 13.19 8.52
N LYS A 97 13.73 14.50 8.29
CA LYS A 97 12.57 15.41 8.41
C LYS A 97 11.47 15.08 7.40
N THR A 98 11.84 14.81 6.15
CA THR A 98 10.89 14.45 5.07
C THR A 98 10.23 13.10 5.33
N ARG A 99 10.99 12.12 5.82
CA ARG A 99 10.50 10.81 6.26
C ARG A 99 9.50 10.96 7.41
N ALA A 100 9.82 11.75 8.43
CA ALA A 100 8.91 12.00 9.54
C ALA A 100 7.63 12.73 9.10
N PHE A 101 7.74 13.69 8.17
CA PHE A 101 6.58 14.35 7.56
C PHE A 101 5.69 13.36 6.81
N THR A 102 6.30 12.51 5.97
CA THR A 102 5.58 11.45 5.24
C THR A 102 4.89 10.50 6.21
N ALA A 103 5.58 10.01 7.24
CA ALA A 103 5.01 9.12 8.23
C ALA A 103 3.83 9.74 8.99
N ARG A 104 3.89 11.04 9.31
CA ARG A 104 2.80 11.77 9.95
C ARG A 104 1.55 11.83 9.06
N ASN A 105 1.73 12.18 7.78
CA ASN A 105 0.61 12.25 6.84
C ASN A 105 0.01 10.86 6.64
N THR A 106 0.84 9.83 6.44
CA THR A 106 0.37 8.45 6.31
C THR A 106 -0.38 7.97 7.55
N LEU A 107 0.05 8.38 8.76
CA LEU A 107 -0.66 8.05 10.00
C LEU A 107 -2.07 8.68 10.02
N ALA A 108 -2.20 9.94 9.61
CA ALA A 108 -3.49 10.61 9.52
C ALA A 108 -4.41 9.95 8.47
N GLU A 109 -3.87 9.44 7.36
CA GLU A 109 -4.65 8.66 6.39
C GLU A 109 -5.15 7.34 6.99
N TRP A 110 -4.36 6.67 7.83
CA TRP A 110 -4.82 5.46 8.53
C TRP A 110 -5.94 5.74 9.53
N ASP A 111 -5.97 6.93 10.14
CA ASP A 111 -7.09 7.33 10.99
C ASP A 111 -8.41 7.50 10.20
N LYS A 112 -8.33 7.91 8.93
CA LYS A 112 -9.51 7.96 8.04
C LYS A 112 -10.07 6.56 7.75
N VAL A 113 -9.22 5.55 7.61
CA VAL A 113 -9.66 4.15 7.43
C VAL A 113 -10.44 3.67 8.66
N LEU A 114 -9.95 3.99 9.85
CA LEU A 114 -10.64 3.65 11.11
C LEU A 114 -12.03 4.30 11.20
N ARG A 115 -12.16 5.52 10.67
CA ARG A 115 -13.42 6.29 10.63
C ARG A 115 -14.30 5.96 9.42
N ARG A 116 -13.93 4.98 8.59
CA ARG A 116 -14.64 4.59 7.35
C ARG A 116 -14.78 5.74 6.33
N GLU A 117 -13.88 6.71 6.38
CA GLU A 117 -13.82 7.82 5.42
C GLU A 117 -13.05 7.42 4.14
N GLN A 118 -12.26 6.35 4.20
CA GLN A 118 -11.60 5.72 3.06
C GLN A 118 -11.31 4.24 3.33
N ASP A 119 -11.13 3.45 2.28
CA ASP A 119 -10.93 1.99 2.39
C ASP A 119 -9.48 1.61 2.71
N TYR A 120 -8.50 2.34 2.19
CA TYR A 120 -7.08 2.00 2.34
C TYR A 120 -6.15 3.19 2.19
N VAL A 121 -4.88 2.98 2.53
CA VAL A 121 -3.80 3.96 2.38
C VAL A 121 -2.76 3.45 1.39
N GLY A 122 -2.46 4.26 0.37
CA GLY A 122 -1.30 4.07 -0.50
C GLY A 122 -0.02 4.54 0.20
N ILE A 123 1.05 3.75 0.12
CA ILE A 123 2.27 4.01 0.92
C ILE A 123 3.37 4.52 0.01
N ASN A 124 3.92 5.69 0.36
CA ASN A 124 5.11 6.21 -0.32
C ASN A 124 6.36 5.43 0.13
N TRP A 125 6.66 4.35 -0.60
CA TRP A 125 7.78 3.47 -0.30
C TRP A 125 9.15 4.15 -0.41
N HIS A 126 9.28 5.26 -1.15
CA HIS A 126 10.57 5.93 -1.30
C HIS A 126 11.09 6.41 0.07
N TYR A 127 10.21 6.99 0.88
CA TYR A 127 10.54 7.50 2.22
C TYR A 127 10.30 6.48 3.34
N LEU A 128 9.45 5.48 3.10
CA LEU A 128 9.00 4.48 4.09
C LEU A 128 9.43 3.04 3.74
N LYS A 129 10.67 2.86 3.25
CA LYS A 129 11.18 1.55 2.76
C LYS A 129 11.14 0.43 3.82
N ASP A 130 11.55 0.74 5.04
CA ASP A 130 11.57 -0.18 6.18
C ASP A 130 10.16 -0.52 6.70
N TYR A 131 9.22 0.43 6.66
CA TYR A 131 7.81 0.17 6.89
C TYR A 131 7.29 -0.89 5.90
N LYS A 132 7.59 -0.73 4.59
CA LYS A 132 7.20 -1.72 3.58
C LYS A 132 7.82 -3.08 3.85
N ALA A 133 9.10 -3.12 4.22
CA ALA A 133 9.79 -4.36 4.55
C ALA A 133 9.16 -5.06 5.77
N LYS A 134 8.81 -4.29 6.82
CA LYS A 134 8.09 -4.79 7.99
C LYS A 134 6.71 -5.33 7.60
N ALA A 135 5.94 -4.62 6.78
CA ALA A 135 4.63 -5.09 6.33
C ALA A 135 4.75 -6.38 5.52
N LYS A 136 5.71 -6.46 4.60
CA LYS A 136 5.97 -7.70 3.87
C LYS A 136 6.36 -8.84 4.80
N LYS A 137 7.21 -8.61 5.80
CA LYS A 137 7.63 -9.66 6.75
C LYS A 137 6.46 -10.15 7.60
N GLU A 138 5.72 -9.23 8.20
CA GLU A 138 4.61 -9.54 9.09
C GLU A 138 3.52 -10.32 8.36
N PHE A 139 3.10 -9.83 7.19
CA PHE A 139 1.96 -10.37 6.46
C PHE A 139 2.30 -11.50 5.48
N LYS A 140 3.59 -11.78 5.20
CA LYS A 140 4.03 -12.96 4.41
C LYS A 140 4.01 -14.25 5.22
N THR A 141 4.16 -14.17 6.54
CA THR A 141 4.35 -15.34 7.42
C THR A 141 3.08 -16.19 7.57
N SER A 142 1.90 -15.68 7.20
CA SER A 142 0.67 -16.48 7.29
C SER A 142 0.30 -17.21 5.99
N TRP A 143 0.70 -16.75 4.79
CA TRP A 143 0.37 -17.43 3.52
C TRP A 143 0.88 -18.89 3.48
N TRP A 144 2.06 -19.16 4.03
CA TRP A 144 2.62 -20.52 4.11
C TRP A 144 1.91 -21.44 5.11
N LYS A 145 1.25 -20.89 6.14
CA LYS A 145 0.46 -21.67 7.10
C LYS A 145 -1.00 -21.88 6.66
N PHE A 146 -1.39 -21.37 5.50
CA PHE A 146 -2.75 -21.46 4.98
C PHE A 146 -2.96 -22.64 3.99
N TRP A 147 -1.94 -23.44 3.71
CA TRP A 147 -2.01 -24.63 2.84
C TRP A 147 -1.64 -25.96 3.56
N GLN A 148 -1.62 -25.95 4.89
CA GLN A 148 -1.64 -27.17 5.74
C GLN A 148 -2.94 -27.18 6.53
#